data_AF-A0A1I7ZRD2-F1
#
_entry.id   AF-A0A1I7ZRD2-F1
#
_cell.length_a   1.000
_cell.length_b   1.000
_cell.length_c   1.000
_cell.angle_alpha   90.00
_cell.angle_beta   90.00
_cell.angle_gamma   90.00
#
_symmetry.space_group_name_H-M   'P 1'
#
loop_
_entity.id
_entity.type
_entity.pdbx_description
1 polymer ?
#
loop_
_entity_poly.entity_id
_entity_poly.type
_entity_poly.pdbx_seq_one_letter_code
_entity_poly.pdbx_strand_id
1 'polypeptide(L)' 'MTTPLDHCKHNASFRTIVNPSHQHIPRIAFSFYKSKYEEPTKSEGFDDIIKVSFVPEFEDDDSRRIYSYYLSDS' A
#
# COMPACT_ATOMS: atom_id res chain seq x y z
N MET A 1 -7.96 -0.95 -7.15
CA MET A 1 -6.86 -1.37 -6.28
C MET A 1 -6.85 -2.90 -6.24
N THR A 2 -5.78 -3.50 -6.73
CA THR A 2 -5.56 -4.96 -6.69
C THR A 2 -4.85 -5.40 -5.41
N THR A 3 -4.20 -4.47 -4.71
CA THR A 3 -3.45 -4.70 -3.48
C THR A 3 -4.40 -4.92 -2.29
N PRO A 4 -4.27 -6.03 -1.55
CA PRO A 4 -5.00 -6.24 -0.31
C PRO A 4 -4.71 -5.15 0.73
N LEU A 5 -5.71 -4.81 1.55
CA LEU A 5 -5.57 -3.74 2.55
C LEU A 5 -4.41 -4.00 3.53
N ASP A 6 -4.16 -5.25 3.87
CA ASP A 6 -3.10 -5.61 4.82
C ASP A 6 -1.71 -5.43 4.20
N HIS A 7 -1.56 -5.65 2.88
CA HIS A 7 -0.33 -5.28 2.16
C HIS A 7 -0.12 -3.77 2.17
N CYS A 8 -1.20 -2.98 2.05
CA CYS A 8 -1.10 -1.51 2.12
C CYS A 8 -0.63 -1.02 3.49
N LYS A 9 -1.16 -1.60 4.57
CA LYS A 9 -0.74 -1.28 5.95
C LYS A 9 0.71 -1.69 6.19
N HIS A 10 1.06 -2.92 5.82
CA HIS A 10 2.42 -3.45 5.94
C HIS A 10 3.44 -2.55 5.21
N ASN A 11 3.13 -2.16 3.97
CA ASN A 11 4.00 -1.28 3.18
C ASN A 11 4.11 0.13 3.79
N ALA A 12 3.06 0.66 4.40
CA ALA A 12 3.13 1.95 5.10
C ALA A 12 3.99 1.88 6.37
N SER A 13 3.87 0.80 7.16
CA SER A 13 4.77 0.54 8.29
C SER A 13 6.22 0.44 7.82
N PHE A 14 6.47 -0.35 6.78
CA PHE A 14 7.80 -0.50 6.17
C PHE A 14 8.40 0.86 5.80
N ARG A 15 7.66 1.70 5.05
CA ARG A 15 8.13 3.03 4.64
C ARG A 15 8.43 3.95 5.82
N THR A 16 7.66 3.85 6.91
CA THR A 16 7.91 4.63 8.13
C THR A 16 9.19 4.18 8.83
N ILE A 17 9.53 2.89 8.76
CA ILE A 17 10.74 2.32 9.36
C ILE A 17 11.99 2.67 8.55
N VAL A 18 11.94 2.47 7.23
CA VAL A 18 13.13 2.64 6.37
C VAL A 18 13.37 4.08 5.93
N ASN A 19 12.34 4.92 5.93
CA ASN A 19 12.44 6.31 5.50
C ASN A 19 11.93 7.26 6.60
N PRO A 20 12.84 7.91 7.37
CA PRO A 20 12.47 8.85 8.42
C PRO A 20 11.69 10.09 7.95
N SER A 21 11.77 10.42 6.65
CA SER A 21 11.01 11.52 6.05
C SER A 21 9.61 11.10 5.61
N HIS A 22 9.28 9.80 5.65
CA HIS A 22 7.95 9.32 5.33
C HIS A 22 6.98 9.65 6.46
N GLN A 23 5.91 10.36 6.11
CA GLN A 23 4.87 10.67 7.08
C GLN A 23 4.09 9.41 7.46
N HIS A 24 3.93 9.18 8.77
CA HIS A 24 3.13 8.09 9.29
C HIS A 24 1.67 8.19 8.83
N ILE A 25 1.16 7.12 8.21
CA ILE A 25 -0.23 7.03 7.74
C ILE A 25 -1.09 6.39 8.84
N PRO A 26 -2.11 7.09 9.38
CA PRO A 26 -2.92 6.55 10.45
C PRO A 26 -3.84 5.41 9.98
N ARG A 27 -4.09 4.42 10.85
CA ARG A 27 -4.93 3.23 10.56
C ARG A 27 -6.32 3.60 10.02
N ILE A 28 -6.91 4.67 10.53
CA ILE A 28 -8.23 5.15 10.10
C ILE A 28 -8.27 5.55 8.62
N ALA A 29 -7.16 6.01 8.05
CA ALA A 29 -7.09 6.40 6.64
C ALA A 29 -7.31 5.19 5.72
N PHE A 30 -6.77 4.01 6.07
CA PHE A 30 -6.97 2.77 5.32
C PHE A 30 -8.43 2.31 5.35
N SER A 31 -9.06 2.33 6.53
CA SER A 31 -10.47 1.97 6.67
C SER A 31 -11.39 2.95 5.94
N PHE A 32 -11.08 4.24 6.04
CA PHE A 32 -11.82 5.30 5.35
C PHE A 32 -11.72 5.14 3.83
N TYR A 33 -10.50 4.95 3.31
CA TYR A 33 -10.28 4.66 1.89
C TYR A 33 -11.09 3.44 1.44
N LYS A 34 -11.01 2.33 2.17
CA LYS A 34 -11.77 1.11 1.85
C LYS A 34 -13.29 1.34 1.84
N SER A 35 -13.82 2.14 2.76
CA SER A 35 -15.26 2.42 2.83
C SER A 35 -15.78 3.26 1.66
N LYS A 36 -14.91 4.07 1.05
CA LYS A 36 -15.25 4.97 -0.06
C LYS A 36 -14.75 4.48 -1.42
N TYR A 37 -14.08 3.33 -1.45
CA TYR A 37 -13.48 2.81 -2.65
C TYR A 37 -14.56 2.23 -3.57
N GLU A 38 -14.67 2.78 -4.76
CA GLU A 38 -15.46 2.26 -5.87
C GLU A 38 -14.49 1.76 -6.96
N GLU A 39 -14.79 0.61 -7.58
CA GLU A 39 -13.92 0.09 -8.64
C GLU A 39 -14.08 0.96 -9.90
N PRO A 40 -12.98 1.45 -10.51
CA PRO A 40 -13.07 2.27 -11.70
C PRO A 40 -13.69 1.49 -12.86
N THR A 41 -14.53 2.16 -13.63
CA THR A 41 -15.29 1.62 -14.76
C THR A 41 -15.13 2.50 -16.00
N LYS A 42 -15.23 1.90 -17.20
CA LYS A 42 -15.12 2.67 -18.46
C LYS A 42 -16.25 3.71 -18.60
N SER A 43 -17.38 3.50 -17.92
CA SER A 43 -18.52 4.41 -17.89
C SER A 43 -18.23 5.77 -17.27
N GLU A 44 -17.13 5.90 -16.50
CA GLU A 44 -16.66 7.17 -15.94
C GLU A 44 -15.98 8.07 -16.98
N GLY A 45 -15.74 7.56 -18.20
CA GLY A 45 -15.08 8.30 -19.29
C GLY A 45 -13.60 7.98 -19.47
N PHE A 46 -13.10 6.88 -18.91
CA PHE A 46 -11.74 6.39 -19.15
C PHE A 46 -11.65 5.60 -20.46
N ASP A 47 -10.63 5.89 -21.28
CA ASP A 47 -10.32 5.11 -22.48
C ASP A 47 -9.96 3.65 -22.13
N ASP A 48 -9.06 3.47 -21.16
CA ASP A 48 -8.62 2.17 -20.66
C ASP A 48 -8.35 2.17 -19.16
N ILE A 49 -8.52 0.98 -18.56
CA ILE A 49 -8.31 0.75 -17.14
C ILE A 49 -7.21 -0.30 -16.98
N ILE A 50 -6.06 0.14 -16.51
CA ILE A 50 -4.89 -0.70 -16.30
C ILE A 50 -4.83 -1.12 -14.84
N LYS A 51 -4.92 -2.43 -14.59
CA LYS A 51 -4.74 -3.01 -13.25
C LYS A 51 -3.26 -3.29 -13.01
N VAL A 52 -2.63 -2.49 -12.15
CA VAL A 52 -1.22 -2.68 -11.77
C VAL A 52 -1.14 -3.62 -10.58
N SER A 53 -0.33 -4.67 -10.69
CA SER A 53 -0.05 -5.58 -9.57
C SER A 53 0.92 -4.93 -8.59
N PHE A 54 0.76 -5.22 -7.30
CA PHE A 54 1.70 -4.76 -6.29
C PHE A 54 2.97 -5.61 -6.32
N VAL A 55 4.10 -4.97 -6.62
CA VAL A 55 5.44 -5.55 -6.58
C VAL A 55 6.30 -4.63 -5.71
N PRO A 56 6.80 -5.09 -4.55
CA PRO A 56 7.65 -4.27 -3.71
C PRO A 56 9.05 -4.15 -4.32
N GLU A 57 9.60 -2.94 -4.27
CA GLU A 57 10.96 -2.61 -4.69
C GLU A 57 11.80 -2.25 -3.45
N PHE A 58 13.05 -2.68 -3.42
CA PHE A 58 13.97 -2.51 -2.30
C PHE A 58 15.28 -1.91 -2.80
N GLU A 59 15.85 -0.97 -2.05
CA GLU A 59 17.14 -0.35 -2.37
C GLU A 59 18.31 -1.28 -2.01
N ASP A 60 18.16 -2.09 -0.96
CA ASP A 60 19.16 -3.01 -0.47
C ASP A 60 18.55 -4.29 0.14
N ASP A 61 19.41 -5.26 0.44
CA ASP A 61 19.02 -6.53 1.05
C ASP A 61 18.50 -6.39 2.48
N ASP A 62 18.92 -5.35 3.22
CA ASP A 62 18.43 -5.09 4.57
C ASP A 62 16.97 -4.61 4.54
N SER A 63 16.61 -3.77 3.59
CA SER A 63 15.24 -3.32 3.32
C SER A 63 14.35 -4.49 2.95
N ARG A 64 14.84 -5.39 2.09
CA ARG A 64 14.14 -6.64 1.77
C ARG A 64 13.94 -7.51 3.01
N ARG A 65 14.96 -7.62 3.87
CA ARG A 65 14.88 -8.37 5.12
C ARG A 65 13.85 -7.74 6.07
N ILE A 66 13.86 -6.43 6.24
CA ILE A 66 12.88 -5.71 7.07
C ILE A 66 11.46 -5.96 6.56
N TYR A 67 11.25 -5.87 5.24
CA TYR A 67 9.94 -6.13 4.62
C TYR A 67 9.46 -7.57 4.83
N SER A 68 10.37 -8.54 5.02
CA SER A 68 9.98 -9.93 5.29
C SER A 68 9.47 -10.17 6.73
N TYR A 69 9.61 -9.20 7.63
CA TYR A 69 9.08 -9.29 8.99
C TYR A 69 7.57 -9.00 9.05
N TYR A 70 6.94 -9.39 10.16
CA TYR A 70 5.55 -9.03 10.42
C TYR A 70 5.47 -7.57 10.92
N LEU A 71 5.41 -6.62 9.98
CA LEU A 71 5.46 -5.17 10.26
C LEU A 71 4.11 -4.52 10.60
N SER A 72 3.05 -5.30 10.74
CA SER A 72 1.70 -4.81 11.03
C SER A 72 1.12 -5.54 12.22
N ASP A 73 1.06 -4.89 13.38
CA ASP A 73 0.38 -5.45 14.55
C ASP A 73 -1.14 -5.56 14.32
N SER A 74 -1.73 -6.63 14.88
CA SER A 74 -3.16 -7.01 14.85
C SER A 74 -4.09 -5.87 15.28
#